data_AF-A0A1V4RVV3-F1
#
_entry.id   AF-A0A1V4RVV3-F1
#
_cell.length_a   1.000
_cell.length_b   1.000
_cell.length_c   1.000
_cell.angle_alpha   90.00
_cell.angle_beta   90.00
_cell.angle_gamma   90.00
#
_symmetry.space_group_name_H-M   'P 1'
#
loop_
_entity.id
_entity.type
_entity.pdbx_description
1 polymer ?
#
loop_
_entity_poly.entity_id
_entity_poly.type
_entity_poly.pdbx_seq_one_letter_code
_entity_poly.pdbx_strand_id
1 'polypeptide(L)' 'NLENAAEADHIFSTLMGDKVEPRRNFIEKNARYVRNLDI' A
#
# COMPACT_ATOMS: atom_id res chain seq x y z
N ASN A 1 0.58 18.49 -4.59
CA ASN A 1 -0.89 18.52 -4.69
C ASN A 1 -1.50 17.86 -3.48
N LEU A 2 -2.59 18.41 -2.96
CA LEU A 2 -3.31 17.89 -1.80
C LEU A 2 -3.84 16.46 -2.02
N GLU A 3 -4.22 16.14 -3.26
CA GLU A 3 -4.70 14.81 -3.67
C GLU A 3 -3.68 13.70 -3.40
N ASN A 4 -2.39 13.96 -3.69
CA ASN A 4 -1.32 12.99 -3.43
C ASN A 4 -1.11 12.75 -1.94
N ALA A 5 -1.38 13.74 -1.09
CA ALA A 5 -1.26 13.61 0.36
C ALA A 5 -2.38 12.72 0.92
N ALA A 6 -3.62 12.93 0.47
CA ALA A 6 -4.75 12.09 0.87
C ALA A 6 -4.60 10.63 0.41
N GLU A 7 -4.07 10.42 -0.80
CA GLU A 7 -3.77 9.08 -1.31
C GLU A 7 -2.66 8.39 -0.49
N ALA A 8 -1.59 9.13 -0.16
CA ALA A 8 -0.52 8.62 0.69
C ALA A 8 -1.05 8.18 2.07
N ASP A 9 -1.86 9.01 2.73
CA ASP A 9 -2.44 8.71 4.04
C ASP A 9 -3.31 7.44 4.00
N HIS A 10 -4.07 7.25 2.91
CA HIS A 10 -4.86 6.04 2.70
C HIS A 10 -3.97 4.80 2.55
N ILE A 11 -2.88 4.89 1.77
CA ILE A 11 -1.92 3.78 1.60
C ILE A 11 -1.25 3.45 2.93
N PHE A 12 -0.79 4.45 3.69
CA PHE A 12 -0.20 4.25 5.01
C PHE A 12 -1.17 3.57 5.97
N SER A 13 -2.41 4.04 6.03
CA SER A 13 -3.44 3.44 6.90
C SER A 13 -3.73 1.99 6.53
N THR A 14 -3.71 1.67 5.22
CA THR A 14 -3.95 0.30 4.73
C THR A 14 -2.79 -0.64 5.07
N LEU A 15 -1.54 -0.17 4.99
CA LEU A 15 -0.34 -0.99 5.18
C LEU A 15 0.12 -1.07 6.63
N MET A 16 -0.14 -0.04 7.43
CA MET A 16 0.39 0.12 8.79
C MET A 16 -0.70 0.11 9.87
N GLY A 17 -1.98 0.03 9.48
CA GLY A 17 -3.08 -0.10 10.43
C GLY A 17 -3.23 -1.51 11.02
N ASP A 18 -4.11 -1.64 12.01
CA ASP A 18 -4.26 -2.87 12.80
C ASP A 18 -4.93 -4.02 12.04
N LYS A 19 -5.66 -3.71 10.96
CA LYS A 19 -6.43 -4.69 10.20
C LYS A 19 -5.51 -5.48 9.28
N VAL A 20 -5.44 -6.79 9.50
CA VAL A 20 -4.61 -7.70 8.70
C VAL A 20 -5.18 -7.91 7.28
N GLU A 21 -6.51 -7.99 7.16
CA GLU A 21 -7.20 -8.30 5.90
C GLU A 21 -6.91 -7.30 4.76
N PRO A 22 -7.07 -5.97 4.95
CA PRO A 22 -6.83 -5.00 3.89
C PRO A 22 -5.37 -4.98 3.44
N ARG A 23 -4.44 -5.11 4.40
CA ARG A 23 -3.00 -5.22 4.12
C ARG A 23 -2.68 -6.43 3.25
N ARG A 24 -3.23 -7.61 3.58
CA ARG A 24 -3.00 -8.83 2.80
C ARG A 24 -3.48 -8.68 1.36
N ASN A 25 -4.71 -8.19 1.18
CA ASN A 25 -5.29 -7.99 -0.15
C ASN A 25 -4.50 -6.98 -0.98
N PHE A 26 -3.99 -5.91 -0.34
CA PHE A 26 -3.12 -4.94 -1.00
C PHE A 26 -1.81 -5.59 -1.47
N ILE A 27 -1.14 -6.38 -0.61
CA ILE A 27 0.11 -7.05 -0.96
C ILE A 27 -0.11 -8.06 -2.08
N GLU A 28 -1.12 -8.93 -1.97
CA GLU A 28 -1.41 -9.95 -2.98
C GLU A 28 -1.72 -9.34 -4.35
N LYS A 29 -2.48 -8.24 -4.38
CA LYS A 29 -2.81 -7.53 -5.61
C LYS A 29 -1.57 -6.92 -6.26
N ASN A 30 -0.64 -6.35 -5.49
CA ASN A 30 0.44 -5.53 -6.04
C ASN A 30 1.80 -6.25 -6.17
N ALA A 31 2.06 -7.30 -5.37
CA ALA A 31 3.37 -7.94 -5.26
C ALA A 31 3.91 -8.47 -6.60
N ARG A 32 3.03 -8.92 -7.51
CA ARG A 32 3.43 -9.45 -8.83
C ARG A 32 3.91 -8.38 -9.81
N TYR A 33 3.59 -7.12 -9.54
CA TYR A 33 3.90 -6.00 -10.43
C TYR A 33 5.19 -5.27 -10.05
N VAL A 34 5.73 -5.53 -8.86
CA VAL A 34 6.98 -4.91 -8.41
C VAL A 34 8.17 -5.67 -8.98
N ARG A 35 9.05 -4.97 -9.70
CA ARG A 35 10.22 -5.57 -10.39
C ARG A 35 11.56 -5.17 -9.78
N ASN A 36 11.62 -4.04 -9.07
CA ASN A 36 12.86 -3.40 -8.64
C ASN A 36 12.84 -3.14 -7.13
N LEU A 37 12.61 -4.17 -6.31
CA LEU A 37 12.59 -4.00 -4.84
C LEU A 37 13.98 -3.75 -4.25
N ASP A 38 15.02 -4.23 -4.92
CA ASP A 38 16.37 -4.33 -4.34
C ASP A 38 17.46 -3.66 -5.22
N ILE A 39 17.10 -2.71 -6.08
CA ILE A 39 18.05 -1.96 -6.92
C ILE A 39 18.53 -0.70 -6.20
#